data_AF-A0A419JYL1-F1
#
_entry.id   AF-A0A419JYL1-F1
#
_cell.length_a   1.000
_cell.length_b   1.000
_cell.length_c   1.000
_cell.angle_alpha   90.00
_cell.angle_beta   90.00
_cell.angle_gamma   90.00
#
_symmetry.space_group_name_H-M   'P 1'
#
loop_
_entity.id
_entity.type
_entity.pdbx_description
1 polymer ?
#
loop_
_entity_poly.entity_id
_entity_poly.type
_entity_poly.pdbx_seq_one_letter_code
_entity_poly.pdbx_strand_id
1 'polypeptide(L)'
;MEHRPESIAYNIEQGVPARHLKGLRLILPVKGTQYIFVDTAAGDRLRKTRIPLRKDGLGNAYISDGDVRDFVRREVKRNDLKLYSYWSM
;
A
#
# COMPACT_ATOMS: atom_id res chain seq x y z
N MET A 1 -12.16 21.21 1.14
CA MET A 1 -12.50 20.67 2.47
C MET A 1 -11.35 19.79 2.90
N GLU A 2 -10.77 19.99 4.08
CA GLU A 2 -9.67 19.13 4.55
C GLU A 2 -10.25 17.85 5.17
N HIS A 3 -9.83 16.69 4.67
CA HIS A 3 -10.26 15.39 5.19
C HIS A 3 -9.14 14.80 6.04
N ARG A 4 -9.36 14.71 7.35
CA ARG A 4 -8.41 14.17 8.34
C ARG A 4 -8.87 12.78 8.79
N PRO A 5 -8.58 11.70 8.06
CA PRO A 5 -8.98 10.34 8.45
C PRO A 5 -8.28 9.91 9.75
N GLU A 6 -8.94 9.04 10.51
CA GLU A 6 -8.35 8.36 11.67
C GLU A 6 -7.52 7.14 11.29
N SER A 7 -7.78 6.55 10.12
CA SER A 7 -7.16 5.32 9.67
C SER A 7 -6.89 5.28 8.17
N ILE A 8 -5.97 4.40 7.78
CA ILE A 8 -5.78 3.95 6.40
C ILE A 8 -5.79 2.42 6.41
N ALA A 9 -6.59 1.83 5.52
CA ALA A 9 -6.50 0.41 5.21
C ALA A 9 -5.60 0.21 3.98
N TYR A 10 -4.90 -0.92 3.88
CA TYR A 10 -4.08 -1.24 2.71
C TYR A 10 -4.19 -2.72 2.33
N ASN A 11 -4.04 -3.02 1.03
CA ASN A 11 -3.96 -4.39 0.50
C ASN A 11 -2.74 -4.52 -0.42
N ILE A 12 -2.07 -5.67 -0.38
CA ILE A 12 -0.90 -6.02 -1.20
C ILE A 12 -1.34 -7.03 -2.25
N GLU A 13 -1.84 -6.51 -3.37
CA GLU A 13 -2.51 -7.27 -4.42
C GLU A 13 -1.57 -7.75 -5.53
N GLN A 14 -2.07 -8.64 -6.40
CA GLN A 14 -1.44 -8.89 -7.70
C GLN A 14 -1.82 -7.74 -8.65
N GLY A 15 -0.82 -7.07 -9.21
CA GLY A 15 -1.04 -5.91 -10.08
C GLY A 15 -1.67 -6.30 -11.42
N VAL A 16 -2.65 -5.50 -11.86
CA VAL A 16 -3.36 -5.70 -13.13
C VAL A 16 -2.64 -4.94 -14.27
N PRO A 17 -2.44 -5.54 -15.46
CA PRO A 17 -2.76 -6.93 -15.83
C PRO A 17 -1.85 -7.95 -15.14
N ALA A 18 -2.45 -9.05 -14.67
CA ALA A 18 -1.81 -10.05 -13.82
C ALA A 18 -0.62 -10.75 -14.52
N ARG A 19 0.60 -10.28 -14.23
CA ARG A 19 1.88 -10.80 -14.73
C ARG A 19 2.95 -10.83 -13.64
N HIS A 20 2.62 -11.47 -12.51
CA HIS A 20 3.49 -11.65 -11.32
C HIS A 20 3.95 -10.37 -10.58
N LEU A 21 3.64 -9.18 -11.10
CA LEU A 21 3.90 -7.91 -10.44
C LEU A 21 3.02 -7.77 -9.18
N LYS A 22 3.60 -7.28 -8.08
CA LYS A 22 2.83 -6.85 -6.91
C LYS A 22 2.33 -5.42 -7.08
N GLY A 23 1.21 -5.10 -6.43
CA GLY A 23 0.67 -3.76 -6.30
C GLY A 23 0.34 -3.45 -4.84
N LEU A 24 0.21 -2.16 -4.53
CA LEU A 24 -0.28 -1.65 -3.25
C LEU A 24 -1.54 -0.84 -3.51
N ARG A 25 -2.62 -1.20 -2.80
CA ARG A 25 -3.84 -0.41 -2.70
C ARG A 25 -3.87 0.27 -1.34
N LEU A 26 -3.90 1.60 -1.30
CA LEU A 26 -4.17 2.38 -0.09
C LEU A 26 -5.62 2.88 -0.14
N ILE A 27 -6.35 2.68 0.95
CA ILE A 27 -7.77 3.00 1.08
C ILE A 27 -7.91 3.99 2.23
N LEU A 28 -8.33 5.22 1.91
CA LEU A 28 -8.61 6.29 2.87
C LEU A 28 -10.14 6.39 3.06
N PRO A 29 -10.70 5.79 4.13
CA PRO A 29 -12.10 5.98 4.47
C PRO A 29 -12.33 7.41 4.97
N VAL A 30 -13.30 8.09 4.37
CA VAL A 30 -13.77 9.44 4.74
C VAL A 30 -15.29 9.37 4.92
N LYS A 31 -15.89 10.26 5.72
CA LYS A 31 -17.34 10.21 5.98
C LYS A 31 -18.13 10.33 4.66
N GLY A 32 -18.73 9.23 4.22
CA GLY A 32 -19.52 9.14 2.99
C GLY A 32 -18.74 8.85 1.70
N THR A 33 -17.42 8.59 1.74
CA THR A 33 -16.63 8.27 0.54
C THR A 33 -15.36 7.47 0.86
N GLN A 34 -14.75 6.85 -0.14
CA GLN A 34 -13.45 6.19 -0.01
C GLN A 34 -12.51 6.65 -1.15
N TYR A 35 -11.35 7.18 -0.79
CA TYR A 35 -10.29 7.48 -1.76
C TYR A 35 -9.35 6.28 -1.85
N ILE A 36 -9.26 5.69 -3.04
CA ILE A 36 -8.45 4.49 -3.30
C ILE A 36 -7.29 4.88 -4.22
N PHE A 37 -6.07 4.69 -3.72
CA PHE A 37 -4.84 4.88 -4.48
C PHE A 37 -4.27 3.52 -4.83
N VAL A 38 -3.98 3.27 -6.11
CA VAL A 38 -3.36 2.03 -6.58
C VAL A 38 -2.00 2.35 -7.18
N ASP A 39 -0.97 1.68 -6.70
CA ASP A 39 0.40 1.77 -7.20
C ASP A 39 0.91 0.38 -7.60
N THR A 40 1.48 0.25 -8.78
CA THR A 40 1.90 -1.03 -9.37
C THR A 40 3.41 -1.07 -9.58
N ALA A 41 4.00 -2.27 -9.59
CA ALA A 41 5.44 -2.40 -9.77
C ALA A 41 5.95 -1.97 -11.16
N ALA A 42 7.20 -1.52 -11.18
CA ALA A 42 8.03 -1.36 -12.36
C ALA A 42 9.44 -1.88 -12.03
N GLY A 43 9.75 -3.10 -12.47
CA GLY A 43 10.98 -3.79 -12.08
C GLY A 43 10.96 -4.16 -10.59
N ASP A 44 11.94 -3.66 -9.83
CA ASP A 44 12.23 -4.03 -8.45
C ASP A 44 11.48 -3.21 -7.39
N ARG A 45 10.65 -2.24 -7.78
CA ARG A 45 9.90 -1.38 -6.83
C ARG A 45 8.62 -0.80 -7.43
N LEU A 46 7.73 -0.31 -6.57
CA LEU A 46 6.49 0.36 -6.97
C LEU A 46 6.75 1.70 -7.69
N ARG A 47 5.85 2.10 -8.59
CA ARG A 47 6.04 3.24 -9.51
C ARG A 47 5.99 4.60 -8.81
N LYS A 48 5.03 4.82 -7.90
CA LYS A 48 4.80 6.13 -7.27
C LYS A 48 5.41 6.22 -5.86
N THR A 49 5.10 5.25 -5.01
CA THR A 49 5.56 5.15 -3.61
C THR A 49 7.03 4.75 -3.47
N ARG A 50 7.61 4.16 -4.54
CA ARG A 50 8.99 3.64 -4.61
C ARG A 50 9.33 2.53 -3.61
N ILE A 51 8.32 1.96 -2.94
CA ILE A 51 8.44 0.81 -2.03
C ILE A 51 9.06 -0.39 -2.79
N PRO A 52 10.12 -1.03 -2.25
CA PRO A 52 10.79 -2.14 -2.92
C PRO A 52 9.94 -3.41 -2.96
N LEU A 53 10.10 -4.18 -4.02
CA LEU A 53 9.67 -5.57 -4.10
C LEU A 53 10.84 -6.45 -3.60
N ARG A 54 10.72 -6.93 -2.37
CA ARG A 54 11.66 -7.88 -1.75
C ARG A 54 11.47 -9.28 -2.37
N LYS A 55 12.43 -10.17 -2.19
CA LYS A 55 12.31 -11.59 -2.52
C LYS A 55 12.30 -12.45 -1.26
N ASP A 56 11.46 -13.48 -1.24
CA ASP A 56 11.50 -14.52 -0.20
C ASP A 56 12.61 -15.55 -0.50
N GLY A 57 12.75 -16.56 0.37
CA GLY A 57 13.72 -17.65 0.20
C GLY A 57 13.47 -18.58 -1.00
N LEU A 58 12.32 -18.44 -1.67
CA LEU A 58 11.94 -19.15 -2.91
C LEU A 58 12.07 -18.25 -4.15
N GLY A 59 12.47 -16.99 -3.98
CA GLY A 59 12.62 -15.99 -5.04
C GLY A 59 11.35 -15.22 -5.40
N ASN A 60 10.21 -15.46 -4.74
CA ASN A 60 8.95 -14.78 -5.02
C ASN A 60 9.02 -13.31 -4.64
N ALA A 61 8.52 -12.43 -5.51
CA ALA A 61 8.45 -11.00 -5.22
C ALA A 61 7.31 -10.68 -4.24
N TYR A 62 7.61 -9.96 -3.16
CA TYR A 62 6.64 -9.50 -2.16
C TYR A 62 6.92 -8.05 -1.73
N ILE A 63 5.90 -7.41 -1.14
CA ILE A 63 6.02 -6.10 -0.48
C ILE A 63 5.86 -6.36 1.02
N SER A 64 6.69 -5.75 1.87
CA SER A 64 6.58 -5.91 3.33
C SER A 64 5.55 -4.94 3.91
N ASP A 65 4.72 -5.42 4.83
CA ASP A 65 3.90 -4.58 5.71
C ASP A 65 4.72 -3.50 6.42
N GLY A 66 5.99 -3.76 6.73
CA GLY A 66 6.92 -2.78 7.30
C GLY A 66 7.18 -1.63 6.35
N ASP A 67 7.57 -1.93 5.09
CA ASP A 67 7.85 -0.90 4.08
C ASP A 67 6.62 -0.03 3.77
N VAL A 68 5.41 -0.61 3.83
CA VAL A 68 4.14 0.12 3.68
C VAL A 68 3.87 1.04 4.88
N ARG A 69 4.08 0.55 6.11
CA ARG A 69 3.87 1.35 7.34
C ARG A 69 4.83 2.52 7.42
N ASP A 70 6.10 2.29 7.09
CA ASP A 70 7.14 3.33 7.10
C ASP A 70 6.92 4.36 6.00
N PHE A 71 6.48 3.94 4.81
CA PHE A 71 6.04 4.85 3.74
C PHE A 71 4.90 5.76 4.22
N VAL A 72 3.77 5.20 4.69
CA VAL A 72 2.60 6.00 5.09
C VAL A 72 2.93 6.95 6.25
N ARG A 73 3.71 6.50 7.25
CA ARG A 73 4.15 7.34 8.36
C ARG A 73 5.03 8.50 7.90
N ARG A 74 5.94 8.26 6.95
CA ARG A 74 6.82 9.30 6.38
C ARG A 74 6.05 10.35 5.58
N GLU A 75 5.12 9.92 4.71
CA GLU A 75 4.38 10.86 3.86
C GLU A 75 3.33 11.66 4.65
N VAL A 76 2.55 11.00 5.51
CA VAL A 76 1.45 11.66 6.25
C VAL A 76 1.96 12.39 7.50
N LYS A 77 3.16 12.07 8.00
CA LYS A 77 3.82 12.68 9.19
C LYS A 77 2.94 12.65 10.44
N ARG A 78 2.08 11.63 10.56
CA ARG A 78 1.09 11.44 11.64
C ARG A 78 1.31 10.12 12.36
N ASN A 79 1.54 10.20 13.66
CA ASN A 79 1.69 9.04 14.54
C ASN A 79 0.35 8.56 15.14
N ASP A 80 -0.70 9.38 15.05
CA ASP A 80 -2.07 9.09 15.51
C ASP A 80 -2.89 8.25 14.50
N LEU A 81 -2.37 8.05 13.28
CA LEU A 81 -3.04 7.35 12.19
C LEU A 81 -2.98 5.83 12.36
N LYS A 82 -4.14 5.19 12.45
CA LYS A 82 -4.27 3.72 12.59
C LYS A 82 -4.10 3.06 11.22
N LEU A 83 -3.17 2.11 11.09
CA LEU A 83 -2.95 1.36 9.84
C LEU A 83 -3.48 -0.07 9.96
N TYR A 84 -4.25 -0.49 8.97
CA TYR A 84 -4.84 -1.84 8.91
C TYR A 84 -4.47 -2.53 7.60
N SER A 85 -3.88 -3.72 7.68
CA SER A 85 -3.76 -4.62 6.52
C SER A 85 -5.13 -5.27 6.28
N TYR A 86 -5.65 -5.17 5.07
CA TYR A 86 -6.96 -5.68 4.67
C TYR A 86 -6.79 -6.79 3.63
N TRP A 87 -6.84 -8.02 4.10
CA TRP A 87 -6.89 -9.21 3.24
C TRP A 87 -8.32 -9.41 2.74
N SER A 88 -8.54 -9.19 1.45
CA SER A 88 -9.68 -9.77 0.74
C SER A 88 -9.39 -11.26 0.52
N MET A 89 -10.28 -12.13 1.02
CA MET A 89 -10.35 -13.54 0.59
C MET A 89 -10.82 -13.63 -0.86
#